data_AF-A0A089HZ21-F1
#
_entry.id   AF-A0A089HZ21-F1
#
_cell.length_a   1.000
_cell.length_b   1.000
_cell.length_c   1.000
_cell.angle_alpha   90.00
_cell.angle_beta   90.00
_cell.angle_gamma   90.00
#
_symmetry.space_group_name_H-M   'P 1'
#
loop_
_entity.id
_entity.type
_entity.pdbx_description
1 polymer ?
#
loop_
_entity_poly.entity_id
_entity_poly.type
_entity_poly.pdbx_seq_one_letter_code
_entity_poly.pdbx_strand_id
1 'polypeptide(L)'
;MMKKKKMLIAAFSSVVLLCAAIGGGTYALFTSSAQNTGNTFASGTLSLSTHRNDVPVEGPMFYTADSDAGRMGTGLWAPKDTHTRAMLIKNTGTLDAKLTDLIAIPEGTPAQQADALAFGEQAVVTVAALAAPGGVTLNADALNEVNEAADRLFKSLINGPSFLKALARNGQEAFAIAREAVLDWTYRVDNNGQTVLVSVSDAYVGSLKDLYNSGAGRDANLPNLILPAKKTMHLAYNVTFVDDTGLGFDNDSLQGKSVNFTFKNNFEQVKNN
;
A
#
# COMPACT_ATOMS: atom_id res chain seq x y z
N MET A 1 -14.42 -17.96 -77.39
CA MET A 1 -15.38 -18.25 -76.29
C MET A 1 -14.76 -18.66 -74.94
N MET A 2 -13.45 -18.93 -74.82
CA MET A 2 -12.80 -19.41 -73.57
C MET A 2 -12.66 -18.39 -72.42
N LYS A 3 -12.79 -17.08 -72.67
CA LYS A 3 -12.58 -16.05 -71.63
C LYS A 3 -13.66 -16.04 -70.54
N LYS A 4 -14.92 -16.35 -70.89
CA LYS A 4 -16.04 -16.40 -69.93
C LYS A 4 -15.94 -17.59 -68.96
N LYS A 5 -15.49 -18.76 -69.43
CA LYS A 5 -15.29 -19.96 -68.61
C LYS A 5 -14.17 -19.78 -67.58
N LYS A 6 -13.05 -19.14 -67.97
CA LYS A 6 -11.94 -18.84 -67.04
C LYS A 6 -12.35 -17.83 -65.96
N MET A 7 -13.15 -16.83 -66.32
CA MET A 7 -13.68 -15.84 -65.36
C MET A 7 -14.65 -16.47 -64.36
N LEU A 8 -15.53 -17.37 -64.81
CA LEU A 8 -16.44 -18.11 -63.93
C LEU A 8 -15.68 -18.97 -62.91
N ILE A 9 -14.65 -19.69 -63.38
CA ILE A 9 -13.82 -20.53 -62.50
C ILE A 9 -13.11 -19.68 -61.45
N ALA A 10 -12.52 -18.54 -61.83
CA ALA A 10 -11.85 -17.65 -60.88
C ALA A 10 -12.82 -17.08 -59.82
N ALA A 11 -14.04 -16.70 -60.23
CA ALA A 11 -15.07 -16.21 -59.31
C ALA A 11 -15.57 -17.31 -58.35
N PHE A 12 -15.67 -18.56 -58.82
CA PHE A 12 -16.06 -19.68 -57.95
C PHE A 12 -14.96 -20.03 -56.95
N SER A 13 -13.69 -20.03 -57.40
CA SER A 13 -12.54 -20.28 -56.53
C SER A 13 -12.39 -19.22 -55.44
N SER A 14 -12.67 -17.95 -55.72
CA SER A 14 -12.57 -16.90 -54.69
C SER A 14 -13.64 -17.04 -53.61
N VAL A 15 -14.87 -17.40 -53.97
CA VAL A 15 -15.96 -17.65 -53.00
C VAL A 15 -15.64 -18.84 -52.12
N VAL A 16 -15.12 -19.94 -52.69
CA VAL A 16 -14.72 -21.13 -51.92
C VAL A 16 -13.60 -20.79 -50.92
N LEU A 17 -12.58 -20.02 -51.35
CA LEU A 17 -11.49 -19.60 -50.46
C LEU A 17 -11.98 -18.70 -49.33
N LEU A 18 -12.91 -17.78 -49.63
CA LEU A 18 -13.51 -16.92 -48.61
C LEU A 18 -14.31 -17.73 -47.58
N CYS A 19 -15.15 -18.68 -48.05
CA CYS A 19 -15.89 -19.56 -47.16
C CYS A 19 -14.97 -20.45 -46.31
N ALA A 20 -13.86 -20.94 -46.87
CA ALA A 20 -12.86 -21.71 -46.14
C ALA A 20 -12.14 -20.85 -45.08
N ALA A 21 -11.83 -19.60 -45.38
CA ALA A 21 -11.22 -18.68 -44.42
C ALA A 21 -12.17 -18.34 -43.26
N ILE A 22 -13.44 -18.04 -43.54
CA ILE A 22 -14.46 -17.76 -42.51
C ILE A 22 -14.72 -19.02 -41.67
N GLY A 23 -14.89 -20.18 -42.31
CA GLY A 23 -15.10 -21.45 -41.64
C GLY A 23 -13.90 -21.84 -40.77
N GLY A 24 -12.68 -21.68 -41.29
CA GLY A 24 -11.44 -21.95 -40.55
C GLY A 24 -11.23 -21.00 -39.37
N GLY A 25 -11.53 -19.71 -39.52
CA GLY A 25 -11.46 -18.75 -38.42
C GLY A 25 -12.49 -19.04 -37.33
N THR A 26 -13.71 -19.40 -37.71
CA THR A 26 -14.79 -19.76 -36.78
C THR A 26 -14.46 -21.07 -36.06
N TYR A 27 -13.99 -22.08 -36.79
CA TYR A 27 -13.52 -23.33 -36.21
C TYR A 27 -12.34 -23.10 -35.27
N ALA A 28 -11.36 -22.27 -35.62
CA ALA A 28 -10.25 -21.93 -34.74
C ALA A 28 -10.71 -21.22 -33.45
N LEU A 29 -11.68 -20.29 -33.56
CA LEU A 29 -12.24 -19.58 -32.41
C LEU A 29 -13.00 -20.53 -31.45
N PHE A 30 -13.68 -21.54 -31.98
CA PHE A 30 -14.44 -22.51 -31.16
C PHE A 30 -13.63 -23.74 -30.74
N THR A 31 -12.53 -24.04 -31.44
CA THR A 31 -11.62 -25.15 -31.10
C THR A 31 -10.46 -24.69 -30.23
N SER A 32 -10.26 -23.38 -30.06
CA SER A 32 -9.42 -22.87 -28.97
C SER A 32 -10.13 -23.08 -27.63
N SER A 33 -10.21 -24.33 -27.17
CA SER A 33 -10.44 -24.59 -25.76
C SER A 33 -9.14 -24.27 -25.04
N ALA A 34 -9.05 -23.10 -24.41
CA ALA A 34 -8.02 -22.86 -23.41
C ALA A 34 -8.28 -23.86 -22.28
N GLN A 35 -7.48 -24.93 -22.24
CA GLN A 35 -7.60 -25.93 -21.19
C GLN A 35 -7.11 -25.27 -19.90
N ASN A 36 -8.01 -25.02 -18.96
CA ASN A 36 -7.68 -24.43 -17.66
C ASN A 36 -7.09 -25.49 -16.72
N THR A 37 -6.14 -26.26 -17.24
CA THR A 37 -5.49 -27.38 -16.54
C THR A 37 -4.46 -26.81 -15.60
N GLY A 38 -4.70 -26.93 -14.29
CA GLY A 38 -3.82 -26.39 -13.25
C GLY A 38 -4.51 -25.44 -12.28
N ASN A 39 -5.73 -24.98 -12.57
CA ASN A 39 -6.46 -24.11 -11.66
C ASN A 39 -7.07 -24.93 -10.53
N THR A 40 -6.50 -24.78 -9.33
CA THR A 40 -7.05 -25.36 -8.11
C THR A 40 -7.98 -24.35 -7.44
N PHE A 41 -9.28 -24.64 -7.47
CA PHE A 41 -10.26 -23.88 -6.69
C PHE A 41 -10.18 -24.33 -5.22
N ALA A 42 -9.49 -23.55 -4.40
CA ALA A 42 -9.50 -23.72 -2.96
C ALA A 42 -10.75 -23.05 -2.38
N SER A 43 -11.63 -23.83 -1.76
CA SER A 43 -12.71 -23.28 -0.92
C SER A 43 -12.16 -22.94 0.47
N GLY A 44 -12.65 -21.87 1.08
CA GLY A 44 -12.16 -21.43 2.37
C GLY A 44 -12.83 -20.16 2.84
N THR A 45 -12.35 -19.62 3.95
CA THR A 45 -12.83 -18.35 4.52
C THR A 45 -11.67 -17.35 4.61
N LEU A 46 -11.96 -16.09 4.29
CA LEU A 46 -11.10 -14.96 4.63
C LEU A 46 -11.66 -14.34 5.92
N SER A 47 -10.86 -14.32 6.98
CA SER A 47 -11.25 -13.76 8.27
C SER A 47 -10.06 -13.00 8.83
N LEU A 48 -10.22 -11.69 8.98
CA LEU A 48 -9.17 -10.78 9.41
C LEU A 48 -9.55 -10.10 10.73
N SER A 49 -8.58 -9.98 11.62
CA SER A 49 -8.70 -9.15 12.83
C SER A 49 -7.54 -8.17 12.87
N THR A 50 -7.82 -6.92 13.21
CA THR A 50 -6.83 -5.84 13.32
C THR A 50 -6.66 -5.43 14.77
N HIS A 51 -5.42 -5.15 15.17
CA HIS A 51 -5.08 -4.60 16.47
C HIS A 51 -4.03 -3.53 16.29
N ARG A 52 -4.21 -2.35 16.88
CA ARG A 52 -3.19 -1.30 16.86
C ARG A 52 -2.23 -1.50 18.02
N ASN A 53 -0.97 -1.14 17.82
CA ASN A 53 0.04 -1.19 18.89
C ASN A 53 0.00 0.06 19.80
N ASP A 54 -1.08 0.83 19.74
CA ASP A 54 -1.31 1.95 20.65
C ASP A 54 -2.49 1.69 21.55
N VAL A 55 -2.41 2.28 22.75
CA VAL A 55 -3.43 2.14 23.77
C VAL A 55 -4.06 3.49 23.97
N PRO A 56 -5.39 3.61 23.96
CA PRO A 56 -6.35 2.66 23.39
C PRO A 56 -6.44 2.57 21.87
N VAL A 57 -7.19 1.55 21.44
CA VAL A 57 -7.30 1.07 20.05
C VAL A 57 -8.46 1.76 19.31
N GLU A 58 -9.30 2.52 20.00
CA GLU A 58 -10.49 3.19 19.46
C GLU A 58 -10.19 4.64 19.04
N GLY A 59 -10.78 5.09 17.93
CA GLY A 59 -10.60 6.44 17.38
C GLY A 59 -9.48 6.53 16.33
N PRO A 60 -9.04 7.75 15.98
CA PRO A 60 -8.09 7.94 14.89
C PRO A 60 -6.71 7.35 15.18
N MET A 61 -6.00 6.95 14.12
CA MET A 61 -4.64 6.41 14.23
C MET A 61 -3.65 7.48 14.69
N PHE A 62 -3.80 8.68 14.15
CA PHE A 62 -3.05 9.85 14.52
C PHE A 62 -4.03 10.86 15.10
N TYR A 63 -3.78 11.30 16.32
CA TYR A 63 -4.63 12.24 17.06
C TYR A 63 -3.78 13.26 17.79
N THR A 64 -4.30 14.46 18.04
CA THR A 64 -3.52 15.54 18.67
C THR A 64 -3.19 15.31 20.14
N ALA A 65 -4.16 14.93 20.97
CA ALA A 65 -3.99 14.85 22.41
C ALA A 65 -4.39 13.48 22.96
N ASP A 66 -3.69 13.04 24.00
CA ASP A 66 -4.08 11.85 24.76
C ASP A 66 -5.54 11.95 25.23
N SER A 67 -6.18 10.80 25.31
CA SER A 67 -7.52 10.62 25.83
C SER A 67 -7.62 9.30 26.58
N ASP A 68 -8.77 9.05 27.20
CA ASP A 68 -9.07 7.72 27.75
C ASP A 68 -9.20 6.65 26.66
N ALA A 69 -9.19 7.06 25.37
CA ALA A 69 -9.18 6.27 24.13
C ALA A 69 -7.79 6.27 23.42
N GLY A 70 -6.78 7.07 23.85
CA GLY A 70 -5.41 7.02 23.29
C GLY A 70 -4.31 7.64 24.19
N ARG A 71 -3.09 7.09 24.27
CA ARG A 71 -1.95 7.59 25.09
C ARG A 71 -0.71 7.97 24.26
N MET A 72 -0.88 8.19 22.97
CA MET A 72 0.16 8.62 22.04
C MET A 72 -0.39 9.74 21.14
N GLY A 73 -0.76 10.86 21.75
CA GLY A 73 -1.02 12.09 21.02
C GLY A 73 0.20 12.51 20.20
N THR A 74 -0.05 12.97 18.99
CA THR A 74 0.96 13.59 18.11
C THR A 74 1.38 14.97 18.62
N GLY A 75 0.56 15.60 19.47
CA GLY A 75 0.68 17.02 19.76
C GLY A 75 0.14 17.85 18.60
N LEU A 76 0.49 19.13 18.61
CA LEU A 76 0.27 19.99 17.46
C LEU A 76 1.44 19.81 16.51
N TRP A 77 1.15 19.53 15.25
CA TRP A 77 2.19 19.28 14.25
C TRP A 77 3.00 20.55 13.99
N ALA A 78 4.31 20.37 13.93
CA ALA A 78 5.28 21.33 13.43
C ALA A 78 6.08 20.72 12.26
N PRO A 79 6.65 21.56 11.39
CA PRO A 79 7.53 21.08 10.33
C PRO A 79 8.64 20.18 10.86
N LYS A 80 8.94 19.09 10.15
CA LYS A 80 9.84 17.97 10.51
C LYS A 80 9.27 16.97 11.51
N ASP A 81 8.13 17.26 12.13
CA ASP A 81 7.51 16.29 13.02
C ASP A 81 7.20 15.01 12.26
N THR A 82 7.42 13.91 12.94
CA THR A 82 7.24 12.58 12.39
C THR A 82 6.74 11.68 13.50
N HIS A 83 5.66 10.96 13.20
CA HIS A 83 5.06 10.02 14.12
C HIS A 83 4.88 8.67 13.45
N THR A 84 5.20 7.61 14.20
CA THR A 84 5.03 6.23 13.76
C THR A 84 3.96 5.53 14.58
N ARG A 85 3.06 4.81 13.92
CA ARG A 85 2.02 3.95 14.53
C ARG A 85 2.06 2.59 13.86
N ALA A 86 1.58 1.57 14.55
CA ALA A 86 1.60 0.22 14.02
C ALA A 86 0.23 -0.43 14.08
N MET A 87 -0.08 -1.23 13.05
CA MET A 87 -1.23 -2.11 13.00
C MET A 87 -0.77 -3.55 12.79
N LEU A 88 -1.21 -4.44 13.68
CA LEU A 88 -1.12 -5.87 13.56
C LEU A 88 -2.39 -6.39 12.89
N ILE A 89 -2.23 -7.09 11.78
CA ILE A 89 -3.33 -7.67 11.01
C ILE A 89 -3.15 -9.17 11.01
N LYS A 90 -4.08 -9.88 11.64
CA LYS A 90 -4.05 -11.34 11.74
C LYS A 90 -5.09 -11.94 10.82
N ASN A 91 -4.68 -12.86 9.96
CA ASN A 91 -5.57 -13.67 9.14
C ASN A 91 -5.86 -14.99 9.85
N THR A 92 -7.05 -15.12 10.42
CA THR A 92 -7.53 -16.35 11.08
C THR A 92 -8.23 -17.29 10.12
N GLY A 93 -8.44 -16.87 8.87
CA GLY A 93 -9.04 -17.66 7.80
C GLY A 93 -8.11 -18.74 7.25
N THR A 94 -8.60 -19.40 6.19
CA THR A 94 -7.89 -20.45 5.46
C THR A 94 -7.41 -20.01 4.07
N LEU A 95 -7.74 -18.78 3.67
CA LEU A 95 -7.36 -18.20 2.39
C LEU A 95 -6.39 -17.05 2.60
N ASP A 96 -5.47 -16.88 1.65
CA ASP A 96 -4.53 -15.75 1.65
C ASP A 96 -5.27 -14.45 1.33
N ALA A 97 -4.86 -13.38 1.99
CA ALA A 97 -5.44 -12.05 1.84
C ALA A 97 -4.44 -11.15 1.10
N LYS A 98 -4.89 -10.46 0.06
CA LYS A 98 -4.12 -9.43 -0.64
C LYS A 98 -4.62 -8.05 -0.21
N LEU A 99 -3.73 -7.16 0.19
CA LEU A 99 -4.09 -5.75 0.40
C LEU A 99 -4.41 -5.12 -0.96
N THR A 100 -5.62 -4.60 -1.11
CA THR A 100 -6.09 -3.98 -2.35
C THR A 100 -6.23 -2.48 -2.25
N ASP A 101 -6.49 -1.96 -1.05
CA ASP A 101 -6.59 -0.52 -0.82
C ASP A 101 -5.98 -0.13 0.52
N LEU A 102 -5.30 1.01 0.50
CA LEU A 102 -4.80 1.72 1.65
C LEU A 102 -5.43 3.12 1.62
N ILE A 103 -6.20 3.48 2.64
CA ILE A 103 -6.98 4.71 2.67
C ILE A 103 -6.67 5.47 3.96
N ALA A 104 -6.44 6.77 3.86
CA ALA A 104 -6.42 7.69 4.98
C ALA A 104 -7.79 8.41 5.06
N ILE A 105 -8.36 8.52 6.26
CA ILE A 105 -9.68 9.14 6.47
C ILE A 105 -9.50 10.28 7.47
N PRO A 106 -9.67 11.55 7.04
CA PRO A 106 -9.65 12.70 7.95
C PRO A 106 -10.80 12.62 8.96
N GLU A 107 -10.49 12.82 10.24
CA GLU A 107 -11.47 12.77 11.33
C GLU A 107 -11.65 14.11 12.05
N GLY A 108 -12.80 14.28 12.71
CA GLY A 108 -13.14 15.45 13.51
C GLY A 108 -14.25 16.31 12.89
N THR A 109 -14.31 17.57 13.32
CA THR A 109 -15.23 18.59 12.77
C THR A 109 -14.88 18.93 11.32
N PRO A 110 -15.80 19.55 10.53
CA PRO A 110 -15.50 19.97 9.16
C PRO A 110 -14.26 20.87 9.04
N ALA A 111 -14.00 21.72 10.04
CA ALA A 111 -12.79 22.54 10.08
C ALA A 111 -11.53 21.69 10.26
N GLN A 112 -11.54 20.75 11.21
CA GLN A 112 -10.42 19.82 11.41
C GLN A 112 -10.18 18.91 10.21
N GLN A 113 -11.25 18.47 9.53
CA GLN A 113 -11.13 17.71 8.29
C GLN A 113 -10.50 18.56 7.18
N ALA A 114 -10.89 19.83 7.02
CA ALA A 114 -10.27 20.73 6.06
C ALA A 114 -8.78 20.96 6.38
N ASP A 115 -8.44 21.14 7.66
CA ASP A 115 -7.05 21.28 8.12
C ASP A 115 -6.23 20.00 7.86
N ALA A 116 -6.82 18.82 8.09
CA ALA A 116 -6.21 17.54 7.79
C ALA A 116 -5.99 17.33 6.27
N LEU A 117 -6.96 17.72 5.44
CA LEU A 117 -6.79 17.70 3.98
C LEU A 117 -5.68 18.66 3.52
N ALA A 118 -5.55 19.83 4.13
CA ALA A 118 -4.46 20.76 3.81
C ALA A 118 -3.10 20.23 4.29
N PHE A 119 -3.06 19.60 5.48
CA PHE A 119 -1.87 18.94 6.00
C PHE A 119 -1.38 17.82 5.09
N GLY A 120 -2.29 16.97 4.58
CA GLY A 120 -1.89 15.85 3.73
C GLY A 120 -1.32 16.25 2.37
N GLU A 121 -1.55 17.49 1.91
CA GLU A 121 -0.87 18.06 0.74
C GLU A 121 0.63 18.27 0.97
N GLN A 122 1.04 18.40 2.23
CA GLN A 122 2.42 18.72 2.65
C GLN A 122 3.04 17.59 3.49
N ALA A 123 2.31 16.50 3.71
CA ALA A 123 2.76 15.35 4.47
C ALA A 123 3.19 14.20 3.57
N VAL A 124 4.25 13.52 3.98
CA VAL A 124 4.70 12.26 3.38
C VAL A 124 4.26 11.14 4.31
N VAL A 125 3.79 10.06 3.70
CA VAL A 125 3.41 8.84 4.41
C VAL A 125 4.26 7.68 3.91
N THR A 126 4.76 6.89 4.85
CA THR A 126 5.39 5.60 4.57
C THR A 126 4.61 4.51 5.30
N VAL A 127 4.19 3.48 4.56
CA VAL A 127 3.57 2.27 5.14
C VAL A 127 4.44 1.08 4.82
N ALA A 128 5.13 0.56 5.83
CA ALA A 128 6.07 -0.54 5.70
C ALA A 128 5.50 -1.83 6.28
N ALA A 129 5.63 -2.92 5.53
CA ALA A 129 5.25 -4.25 5.96
C ALA A 129 6.44 -4.98 6.55
N LEU A 130 6.35 -5.29 7.83
CA LEU A 130 7.43 -5.88 8.61
C LEU A 130 7.24 -7.40 8.67
N ALA A 131 8.30 -8.13 8.35
CA ALA A 131 8.31 -9.58 8.34
C ALA A 131 9.47 -10.11 9.21
N ALA A 132 9.13 -11.02 10.13
CA ALA A 132 10.13 -11.81 10.84
C ALA A 132 10.40 -13.12 10.09
N PRO A 133 11.66 -13.59 10.00
CA PRO A 133 12.05 -14.81 9.32
C PRO A 133 11.33 -16.01 9.92
N GLY A 134 10.90 -16.94 9.07
CA GLY A 134 10.16 -18.13 9.49
C GLY A 134 8.76 -17.84 10.07
N GLY A 135 8.27 -16.60 10.02
CA GLY A 135 6.99 -16.22 10.62
C GLY A 135 7.01 -16.25 12.14
N VAL A 136 8.16 -15.99 12.75
CA VAL A 136 8.31 -15.81 14.21
C VAL A 136 7.35 -14.72 14.67
N THR A 137 6.61 -14.98 15.75
CA THR A 137 5.78 -13.97 16.40
C THR A 137 6.65 -13.16 17.35
N LEU A 138 6.64 -11.83 17.16
CA LEU A 138 7.32 -10.90 18.04
C LEU A 138 6.48 -10.64 19.30
N ASN A 139 7.12 -10.58 20.46
CA ASN A 139 6.49 -10.14 21.70
C ASN A 139 6.25 -8.60 21.66
N ALA A 140 5.55 -8.06 22.66
CA ALA A 140 5.22 -6.64 22.70
C ALA A 140 6.47 -5.74 22.76
N ASP A 141 7.50 -6.14 23.52
CA ASP A 141 8.73 -5.37 23.68
C ASP A 141 9.52 -5.28 22.37
N ALA A 142 9.68 -6.40 21.66
CA ALA A 142 10.30 -6.47 20.34
C ALA A 142 9.51 -5.65 19.30
N LEU A 143 8.17 -5.70 19.34
CA LEU A 143 7.34 -4.87 18.46
C LEU A 143 7.56 -3.38 18.73
N ASN A 144 7.66 -2.97 19.99
CA ASN A 144 7.97 -1.59 20.35
C ASN A 144 9.36 -1.19 19.88
N GLU A 145 10.37 -2.06 20.08
CA GLU A 145 11.74 -1.82 19.60
C GLU A 145 11.79 -1.66 18.07
N VAL A 146 11.07 -2.51 17.31
CA VAL A 146 10.96 -2.38 15.86
C VAL A 146 10.30 -1.05 15.50
N ASN A 147 9.22 -0.66 16.18
CA ASN A 147 8.50 0.58 15.88
C ASN A 147 9.35 1.83 16.15
N GLU A 148 10.09 1.85 17.25
CA GLU A 148 11.03 2.95 17.53
C GLU A 148 12.18 2.98 16.52
N ALA A 149 12.71 1.83 16.13
CA ALA A 149 13.77 1.75 15.13
C ALA A 149 13.28 2.19 13.74
N ALA A 150 12.06 1.82 13.37
CA ALA A 150 11.40 2.28 12.16
C ALA A 150 11.19 3.80 12.19
N ASP A 151 10.71 4.35 13.31
CA ASP A 151 10.54 5.80 13.50
C ASP A 151 11.86 6.56 13.29
N ARG A 152 12.96 6.08 13.89
CA ARG A 152 14.30 6.65 13.70
C ARG A 152 14.76 6.59 12.25
N LEU A 153 14.55 5.46 11.58
CA LEU A 153 14.88 5.28 10.17
C LEU A 153 14.14 6.30 9.32
N PHE A 154 12.81 6.35 9.42
CA PHE A 154 11.99 7.23 8.59
C PHE A 154 12.31 8.71 8.85
N LYS A 155 12.48 9.11 10.12
CA LYS A 155 12.95 10.46 10.47
C LYS A 155 14.26 10.80 9.76
N SER A 156 15.22 9.88 9.75
CA SER A 156 16.52 10.11 9.10
C SER A 156 16.43 10.17 7.57
N LEU A 157 15.56 9.37 6.96
CA LEU A 157 15.39 9.30 5.52
C LEU A 157 14.66 10.53 4.99
N ILE A 158 13.48 10.83 5.55
CA ILE A 158 12.57 11.86 5.03
C ILE A 158 13.06 13.27 5.36
N ASN A 159 13.65 13.49 6.55
CA ASN A 159 14.25 14.79 6.89
C ASN A 159 15.71 14.92 6.38
N GLY A 160 16.21 13.92 5.65
CA GLY A 160 17.55 13.93 5.10
C GLY A 160 17.69 14.94 3.95
N PRO A 161 18.84 15.63 3.82
CA PRO A 161 19.04 16.63 2.77
C PRO A 161 18.96 16.05 1.35
N SER A 162 19.29 14.77 1.19
CA SER A 162 19.16 14.06 -0.10
C SER A 162 17.69 13.89 -0.51
N PHE A 163 16.83 13.49 0.44
CA PHE A 163 15.41 13.34 0.18
C PHE A 163 14.76 14.70 -0.11
N LEU A 164 15.02 15.74 0.70
CA LEU A 164 14.47 17.07 0.48
C LEU A 164 14.90 17.66 -0.88
N LYS A 165 16.16 17.47 -1.28
CA LYS A 165 16.65 17.88 -2.60
C LYS A 165 15.97 17.11 -3.74
N ALA A 166 15.75 15.81 -3.57
CA ALA A 166 15.03 15.00 -4.54
C ALA A 166 13.57 15.43 -4.63
N LEU A 167 12.91 15.66 -3.49
CA LEU A 167 11.51 16.09 -3.39
C LEU A 167 11.30 17.44 -4.09
N ALA A 168 12.22 18.39 -3.89
CA ALA A 168 12.20 19.70 -4.56
C ALA A 168 12.32 19.61 -6.09
N ARG A 169 12.95 18.55 -6.62
CA ARG A 169 13.14 18.34 -8.06
C ARG A 169 12.00 17.53 -8.67
N ASN A 170 11.69 16.40 -8.05
CA ASN A 170 10.72 15.42 -8.50
C ASN A 170 10.29 14.54 -7.31
N GLY A 171 9.07 14.74 -6.81
CA GLY A 171 8.54 13.97 -5.70
C GLY A 171 8.51 12.45 -5.95
N GLN A 172 8.25 12.01 -7.19
CA GLN A 172 8.22 10.57 -7.50
C GLN A 172 9.61 9.92 -7.36
N GLU A 173 10.66 10.63 -7.76
CA GLU A 173 12.05 10.15 -7.59
C GLU A 173 12.41 10.06 -6.10
N ALA A 174 12.04 11.08 -5.31
CA ALA A 174 12.25 11.08 -3.86
C ALA A 174 11.56 9.91 -3.16
N PHE A 175 10.31 9.62 -3.54
CA PHE A 175 9.55 8.50 -2.98
C PHE A 175 10.13 7.15 -3.39
N ALA A 176 10.61 7.01 -4.62
CA ALA A 176 11.28 5.78 -5.07
C ALA A 176 12.57 5.52 -4.27
N ILE A 177 13.42 6.54 -4.09
CA ILE A 177 14.66 6.46 -3.30
C ILE A 177 14.36 6.08 -1.85
N ALA A 178 13.37 6.74 -1.24
CA ALA A 178 12.96 6.44 0.13
C ALA A 178 12.42 5.01 0.24
N ARG A 179 11.60 4.55 -0.71
CA ARG A 179 11.07 3.19 -0.74
C ARG A 179 12.19 2.15 -0.85
N GLU A 180 13.15 2.33 -1.74
CA GLU A 180 14.29 1.42 -1.88
C GLU A 180 15.11 1.36 -0.58
N ALA A 181 15.42 2.50 0.03
CA ALA A 181 16.15 2.54 1.29
C ALA A 181 15.40 1.84 2.44
N VAL A 182 14.07 1.91 2.45
CA VAL A 182 13.22 1.24 3.43
C VAL A 182 13.19 -0.27 3.20
N LEU A 183 13.12 -0.73 1.95
CA LEU A 183 13.11 -2.16 1.60
C LEU A 183 14.43 -2.87 1.93
N ASP A 184 15.56 -2.17 1.78
CA ASP A 184 16.88 -2.70 2.12
C ASP A 184 17.14 -2.78 3.64
N TRP A 185 16.23 -2.22 4.46
CA TRP A 185 16.44 -2.14 5.89
C TRP A 185 16.05 -3.42 6.63
N THR A 186 16.88 -3.79 7.61
CA THR A 186 16.63 -4.88 8.54
C THR A 186 16.86 -4.41 9.97
N TYR A 187 15.85 -4.59 10.82
CA TYR A 187 15.89 -4.31 12.24
C TYR A 187 16.42 -5.52 13.00
N ARG A 188 17.23 -5.30 14.03
CA ARG A 188 17.65 -6.32 14.98
C ARG A 188 16.93 -6.03 16.29
N VAL A 189 16.13 -6.98 16.78
CA VAL A 189 15.37 -6.81 18.03
C VAL A 189 15.50 -8.02 18.93
N ASP A 190 15.42 -7.81 20.24
CA ASP A 190 15.38 -8.89 21.22
C ASP A 190 13.96 -9.39 21.43
N ASN A 191 13.71 -10.66 21.10
CA ASN A 191 12.42 -11.32 21.29
C ASN A 191 12.57 -12.44 22.33
N ASN A 192 12.38 -12.10 23.61
CA ASN A 192 12.56 -13.00 24.76
C ASN A 192 13.98 -13.59 24.85
N GLY A 193 15.02 -12.76 24.72
CA GLY A 193 16.42 -13.20 24.77
C GLY A 193 16.94 -13.82 23.48
N GLN A 194 16.14 -13.85 22.41
CA GLN A 194 16.56 -14.27 21.08
C GLN A 194 16.61 -13.06 20.13
N THR A 195 17.76 -12.83 19.51
CA THR A 195 17.86 -11.80 18.46
C THR A 195 17.11 -12.25 17.21
N VAL A 196 16.11 -11.47 16.81
CA VAL A 196 15.34 -11.68 15.57
C VAL A 196 15.65 -10.55 14.60
N LEU A 197 15.90 -10.91 13.34
CA LEU A 197 16.08 -9.95 12.24
C LEU A 197 14.73 -9.68 11.61
N VAL A 198 14.18 -8.47 11.74
CA VAL A 198 12.90 -8.11 11.12
C VAL A 198 13.19 -7.29 9.88
N SER A 199 12.78 -7.75 8.70
CA SER A 199 13.00 -7.03 7.43
C SER A 199 11.72 -6.34 6.96
N VAL A 200 11.86 -5.34 6.11
CA VAL A 200 10.71 -4.77 5.39
C VAL A 200 10.45 -5.61 4.14
N SER A 201 9.31 -6.29 4.07
CA SER A 201 8.98 -7.15 2.92
C SER A 201 8.35 -6.37 1.76
N ASP A 202 7.66 -5.27 2.07
CA ASP A 202 7.15 -4.33 1.07
C ASP A 202 6.92 -2.96 1.74
N ALA A 203 6.85 -1.89 0.95
CA ALA A 203 6.58 -0.56 1.45
C ALA A 203 5.86 0.31 0.41
N TYR A 204 4.96 1.17 0.90
CA TYR A 204 4.42 2.31 0.18
C TYR A 204 5.09 3.58 0.71
N VAL A 205 5.55 4.46 -0.17
CA VAL A 205 6.02 5.81 0.18
C VAL A 205 5.38 6.78 -0.81
N GLY A 206 4.71 7.81 -0.29
CA GLY A 206 4.00 8.77 -1.13
C GLY A 206 3.51 9.99 -0.37
N SER A 207 2.76 10.85 -1.04
CA SER A 207 2.08 11.96 -0.38
C SER A 207 0.85 11.43 0.35
N LEU A 208 0.56 11.95 1.55
CA LEU A 208 -0.60 11.52 2.32
C LEU A 208 -1.92 11.78 1.57
N LYS A 209 -1.97 12.83 0.74
CA LYS A 209 -3.15 13.14 -0.10
C LYS A 209 -3.54 12.05 -1.07
N ASP A 210 -2.58 11.26 -1.52
CA ASP A 210 -2.82 10.19 -2.47
C ASP A 210 -3.68 9.07 -1.82
N LEU A 211 -3.71 9.03 -0.47
CA LEU A 211 -4.49 8.07 0.32
C LEU A 211 -5.91 8.52 0.67
N TYR A 212 -6.30 9.80 0.50
CA TYR A 212 -7.66 10.27 0.81
C TYR A 212 -8.41 10.93 -0.35
N ASN A 213 -7.73 11.40 -1.40
CA ASN A 213 -8.39 12.10 -2.52
C ASN A 213 -9.05 11.19 -3.57
N SER A 214 -9.21 9.89 -3.30
CA SER A 214 -9.38 8.92 -4.37
C SER A 214 -10.75 8.22 -4.37
N GLY A 215 -11.73 8.92 -4.96
CA GLY A 215 -12.69 8.27 -5.87
C GLY A 215 -12.03 7.58 -7.08
N ALA A 216 -10.70 7.58 -7.15
CA ALA A 216 -9.83 6.90 -8.11
C ALA A 216 -8.84 5.92 -7.44
N GLY A 217 -9.12 5.46 -6.21
CA GLY A 217 -8.21 4.71 -5.34
C GLY A 217 -7.85 3.30 -5.81
N ARG A 218 -7.22 3.17 -6.98
CA ARG A 218 -6.85 1.89 -7.57
C ARG A 218 -5.44 1.81 -8.14
N ASP A 219 -4.69 2.91 -8.23
CA ASP A 219 -3.34 2.81 -8.77
C ASP A 219 -2.39 3.86 -8.19
N ALA A 220 -1.63 3.42 -7.19
CA ALA A 220 -0.30 3.94 -6.92
C ALA A 220 0.52 2.82 -6.30
N ASN A 221 0.84 1.78 -7.10
CA ASN A 221 1.73 0.67 -6.71
C ASN A 221 1.54 0.25 -5.25
N LEU A 222 0.31 -0.09 -4.87
CA LEU A 222 0.08 -0.65 -3.55
C LEU A 222 0.98 -1.89 -3.41
N PRO A 223 1.64 -2.07 -2.27
CA PRO A 223 2.55 -3.17 -2.06
C PRO A 223 1.81 -4.47 -2.42
N ASN A 224 2.43 -5.38 -3.19
CA ASN A 224 1.81 -6.65 -3.59
C ASN A 224 1.83 -7.61 -2.41
N LEU A 225 1.12 -7.18 -1.38
CA LEU A 225 1.30 -7.60 -0.03
C LEU A 225 0.24 -8.62 0.27
N ILE A 226 0.73 -9.85 0.37
CA ILE A 226 -0.05 -11.02 0.66
C ILE A 226 0.16 -11.34 2.13
N LEU A 227 -0.94 -11.39 2.87
CA LEU A 227 -1.02 -11.92 4.23
C LEU A 227 -1.49 -13.37 4.14
N PRO A 228 -0.59 -14.36 4.31
CA PRO A 228 -0.96 -15.75 4.20
C PRO A 228 -1.99 -16.16 5.27
N ALA A 229 -2.75 -17.21 4.97
CA ALA A 229 -3.66 -17.82 5.94
C ALA A 229 -2.93 -18.18 7.25
N LYS A 230 -3.60 -17.92 8.39
CA LYS A 230 -3.09 -18.22 9.74
C LYS A 230 -1.80 -17.47 10.12
N LYS A 231 -1.47 -16.38 9.41
CA LYS A 231 -0.32 -15.53 9.72
C LYS A 231 -0.76 -14.16 10.24
N THR A 232 0.21 -13.43 10.80
CA THR A 232 0.07 -12.05 11.24
C THR A 232 1.04 -11.20 10.43
N MET A 233 0.60 -10.02 10.07
CA MET A 233 1.39 -8.99 9.41
C MET A 233 1.44 -7.75 10.27
N HIS A 234 2.60 -7.11 10.29
CA HIS A 234 2.83 -5.89 11.03
C HIS A 234 3.04 -4.75 10.04
N LEU A 235 2.10 -3.80 10.00
CA LEU A 235 2.20 -2.60 9.18
C LEU A 235 2.62 -1.43 10.06
N ALA A 236 3.75 -0.82 9.76
CA ALA A 236 4.22 0.41 10.38
C ALA A 236 3.84 1.61 9.49
N TYR A 237 3.06 2.52 10.04
CA TYR A 237 2.60 3.76 9.43
C TYR A 237 3.44 4.90 9.98
N ASN A 238 4.17 5.57 9.11
CA ASN A 238 4.92 6.75 9.43
C ASN A 238 4.35 7.93 8.66
N VAL A 239 4.04 9.01 9.36
CA VAL A 239 3.59 10.27 8.76
C VAL A 239 4.56 11.36 9.16
N THR A 240 5.12 12.04 8.17
CA THR A 240 6.07 13.14 8.33
C THR A 240 5.49 14.42 7.76
N PHE A 241 5.49 15.47 8.57
CA PHE A 241 5.19 16.82 8.10
C PHE A 241 6.46 17.45 7.53
N VAL A 242 6.50 17.69 6.23
CA VAL A 242 7.73 18.08 5.54
C VAL A 242 8.10 19.53 5.84
N ASP A 243 9.40 19.78 6.05
CA ASP A 243 9.97 21.13 6.13
C ASP A 243 9.86 21.84 4.78
N ASP A 244 9.33 23.05 4.79
CA ASP A 244 9.18 23.92 3.62
C ASP A 244 10.49 24.62 3.25
N THR A 245 11.54 24.52 4.07
CA THR A 245 12.86 25.11 3.79
C THR A 245 13.39 24.68 2.42
N GLY A 246 13.37 25.62 1.47
CA GLY A 246 13.83 25.39 0.09
C GLY A 246 12.81 24.70 -0.82
N LEU A 247 11.56 24.58 -0.38
CA LEU A 247 10.43 24.08 -1.17
C LEU A 247 9.49 25.24 -1.55
N GLY A 248 8.63 25.00 -2.54
CA GLY A 248 7.71 26.01 -3.09
C GLY A 248 6.36 26.13 -2.39
N PHE A 249 6.24 25.63 -1.17
CA PHE A 249 5.02 25.68 -0.35
C PHE A 249 5.32 26.31 1.02
N ASP A 250 4.28 26.72 1.73
CA ASP A 250 4.34 27.33 3.06
C ASP A 250 3.57 26.44 4.04
N ASN A 251 4.28 25.95 5.06
CA ASN A 251 3.74 25.05 6.08
C ASN A 251 3.37 25.79 7.39
N ASP A 252 3.74 27.06 7.55
CA ASP A 252 3.48 27.86 8.76
C ASP A 252 1.98 28.02 8.98
N SER A 253 1.20 28.11 7.90
CA SER A 253 -0.27 28.22 7.95
C SER A 253 -0.96 26.98 8.56
N LEU A 254 -0.26 25.85 8.66
CA LEU A 254 -0.75 24.59 9.22
C LEU A 254 -0.10 24.25 10.55
N GLN A 255 0.94 24.98 10.95
CA GLN A 255 1.58 24.81 12.24
C GLN A 255 0.58 25.06 13.37
N GLY A 256 0.61 24.24 14.40
CA GLY A 256 -0.26 24.43 15.57
C GLY A 256 -1.69 23.93 15.37
N LYS A 257 -2.02 23.34 14.22
CA LYS A 257 -3.36 22.78 13.97
C LYS A 257 -3.50 21.36 14.46
N SER A 258 -4.73 21.01 14.83
CA SER A 258 -5.10 19.63 15.18
C SER A 258 -5.43 18.86 13.93
N VAL A 259 -4.72 17.77 13.70
CA VAL A 259 -4.84 16.95 12.50
C VAL A 259 -5.01 15.49 12.92
N ASN A 260 -6.14 14.90 12.54
CA ASN A 260 -6.50 13.54 12.92
C ASN A 260 -6.80 12.69 11.68
N PHE A 261 -6.24 11.47 11.63
CA PHE A 261 -6.51 10.53 10.54
C PHE A 261 -6.66 9.09 11.04
N THR A 262 -7.57 8.37 10.40
CA THR A 262 -7.67 6.90 10.47
C THR A 262 -7.12 6.27 9.20
N PHE A 263 -6.33 5.22 9.35
CA PHE A 263 -5.91 4.40 8.23
C PHE A 263 -6.80 3.15 8.13
N LYS A 264 -7.37 2.94 6.94
CA LYS A 264 -8.16 1.76 6.60
C LYS A 264 -7.40 0.92 5.58
N ASN A 265 -7.33 -0.38 5.84
CA ASN A 265 -6.74 -1.37 4.95
C ASN A 265 -7.84 -2.29 4.44
N ASN A 266 -8.06 -2.33 3.13
CA ASN A 266 -8.99 -3.28 2.51
C ASN A 266 -8.20 -4.47 1.97
N PHE A 267 -8.66 -5.67 2.32
CA PHE A 267 -8.08 -6.90 1.81
C PHE A 267 -9.12 -7.69 1.03
N GLU A 268 -8.67 -8.29 -0.07
CA GLU A 268 -9.44 -9.24 -0.85
C GLU A 268 -8.76 -10.61 -0.82
N GLN A 269 -9.51 -11.67 -1.14
CA GLN A 269 -8.93 -12.98 -1.35
C GLN A 269 -7.95 -12.96 -2.53
N VAL A 270 -6.78 -13.58 -2.37
CA VAL A 270 -5.88 -13.85 -3.50
C VAL A 270 -6.59 -14.80 -4.48
N LYS A 271 -6.83 -14.34 -5.72
CA LYS A 271 -7.33 -15.22 -6.78
C LYS A 271 -6.18 -16.12 -7.25
N ASN A 272 -6.34 -17.43 -7.10
CA ASN A 272 -5.48 -18.41 -7.76
C ASN A 272 -5.83 -18.42 -9.25
N ASN A 273 -5.20 -17.55 -10.04
CA ASN A 273 -5.30 -17.56 -11.49
C ASN A 273 -4.10 -18.29 -12.10
#